data_AF-A0A9E1PD43-F1
#
_entry.id   AF-A0A9E1PD43-F1
#
_cell.length_a   1.000
_cell.length_b   1.000
_cell.length_c   1.000
_cell.angle_alpha   90.00
_cell.angle_beta   90.00
_cell.angle_gamma   90.00
#
_symmetry.space_group_name_H-M   'P 1'
#
loop_
_entity.id
_entity.type
_entity.pdbx_description
1 polymer ?
#
loop_
_entity_poly.entity_id
_entity_poly.type
_entity_poly.pdbx_seq_one_letter_code
_entity_poly.pdbx_strand_id
1 'polypeptide(L)' 'MKNVMIGFCLIVLIGCGTSNAYQKPSVRIVGEAQMTKLPNGNYEVTPRWIKDRFNAENSMVKQLEDCREGGR' A
#
# COMPACT_ATOMS: atom_id res chain seq x y z
N MET A 1 -43.83 -23.62 -0.87
CA MET A 1 -42.41 -24.05 -0.92
C MET A 1 -41.63 -23.41 -2.08
N LYS A 2 -42.18 -23.37 -3.30
CA LYS A 2 -41.51 -22.75 -4.48
C LYS A 2 -41.14 -21.25 -4.28
N ASN A 3 -42.02 -20.49 -3.64
CA ASN A 3 -41.82 -19.05 -3.38
C ASN A 3 -40.76 -18.77 -2.31
N VAL A 4 -40.50 -19.73 -1.41
CA VAL A 4 -39.47 -19.61 -0.35
C VAL A 4 -38.08 -19.87 -0.94
N MET A 5 -37.97 -20.82 -1.88
CA MET A 5 -36.72 -21.13 -2.59
C MET A 5 -36.26 -19.96 -3.47
N ILE A 6 -37.20 -19.27 -4.12
CA ILE A 6 -36.90 -18.10 -4.96
C ILE A 6 -36.41 -16.92 -4.11
N GLY A 7 -37.03 -16.69 -2.95
CA GLY A 7 -36.58 -15.66 -2.01
C GLY A 7 -35.18 -15.90 -1.47
N PHE A 8 -34.83 -17.16 -1.17
CA PHE A 8 -33.50 -17.52 -0.69
C PHE A 8 -32.40 -17.32 -1.75
N CYS A 9 -32.68 -17.66 -3.02
CA CYS A 9 -31.76 -17.40 -4.12
C CYS A 9 -31.48 -15.90 -4.35
N LEU A 10 -32.50 -15.05 -4.20
CA LEU A 10 -32.33 -13.60 -4.36
C LEU A 10 -31.44 -12.99 -3.26
N ILE A 11 -31.57 -13.44 -2.01
CA ILE A 11 -30.74 -12.95 -0.91
C ILE A 11 -29.27 -13.36 -1.08
N VAL A 12 -29.00 -14.58 -1.54
CA VAL A 12 -27.63 -15.08 -1.77
C VAL A 12 -26.94 -14.34 -2.93
N LEU A 13 -27.67 -14.05 -4.01
CA LEU A 13 -27.10 -13.35 -5.18
C LEU A 13 -26.81 -11.87 -4.89
N ILE A 14 -27.69 -11.18 -4.14
CA ILE A 14 -27.48 -9.78 -3.77
C ILE A 14 -26.36 -9.67 -2.72
N GLY A 15 -26.29 -10.59 -1.75
CA GLY A 15 -25.25 -10.59 -0.72
C GLY A 15 -23.83 -10.87 -1.23
N CYS A 16 -23.69 -11.60 -2.34
CA CYS A 16 -22.37 -11.93 -2.89
C CYS A 16 -21.82 -10.82 -3.82
N GLY A 17 -22.68 -10.10 -4.53
CA GLY A 17 -22.30 -9.02 -5.46
C GLY A 17 -21.94 -7.69 -4.77
N THR A 18 -22.37 -7.48 -3.53
CA THR A 18 -22.03 -6.29 -2.72
C THR A 18 -20.87 -6.52 -1.77
N SER A 19 -20.11 -7.61 -1.93
CA SER A 19 -18.92 -7.83 -1.13
C SER A 19 -17.85 -6.79 -1.50
N ASN A 20 -17.71 -5.76 -0.67
CA ASN A 20 -16.57 -4.83 -0.65
C ASN A 20 -15.24 -5.53 -0.27
N ALA A 21 -15.11 -6.84 -0.53
CA ALA A 21 -14.10 -7.71 0.06
C ALA A 21 -12.74 -7.67 -0.65
N TYR A 22 -12.58 -6.87 -1.71
CA TYR A 22 -11.27 -6.65 -2.31
C TYR A 22 -11.13 -5.22 -2.79
N GLN A 23 -11.07 -4.29 -1.84
CA GLN A 23 -10.55 -2.98 -2.12
C GLN A 23 -9.06 -3.15 -2.47
N LYS A 24 -8.76 -3.13 -3.77
CA LYS A 24 -7.39 -3.27 -4.26
C LYS A 24 -6.54 -2.23 -3.53
N PRO A 25 -5.50 -2.63 -2.78
CA PRO A 25 -4.72 -1.67 -2.02
C PRO A 25 -4.14 -0.68 -3.02
N SER A 26 -4.52 0.59 -2.87
CA SER A 26 -3.89 1.68 -3.61
C SER A 26 -2.52 1.89 -2.99
N VAL A 27 -1.56 1.05 -3.35
CA VAL A 27 -0.17 1.20 -2.93
C VAL A 27 0.37 2.42 -3.65
N ARG A 28 0.42 3.55 -2.93
CA ARG A 28 1.12 4.74 -3.41
C ARG A 28 2.60 4.51 -3.25
N ILE A 29 3.32 4.31 -4.36
CA ILE A 29 4.78 4.23 -4.32
C ILE A 29 5.32 5.63 -4.02
N VAL A 30 5.76 5.83 -2.78
CA VAL A 30 6.36 7.10 -2.36
C VAL A 30 7.69 7.26 -3.10
N GLY A 31 7.83 8.35 -3.85
CA GLY A 31 9.00 8.60 -4.70
C GLY A 31 8.78 8.35 -6.20
N GLU A 32 7.54 8.11 -6.65
CA GLU A 32 7.22 7.90 -8.08
C GLU A 32 7.74 9.02 -9.01
N ALA A 33 7.77 10.27 -8.53
CA ALA A 33 8.36 11.41 -9.25
C ALA A 33 9.90 11.31 -9.43
N GLN A 34 10.54 10.33 -8.79
CA GLN A 34 11.98 10.11 -8.77
C GLN A 34 12.35 8.71 -9.24
N MET A 35 11.40 7.95 -9.79
CA MET A 35 11.62 6.59 -10.25
C MET A 35 11.07 6.46 -11.68
N THR A 36 11.81 5.80 -12.57
CA THR A 36 11.33 5.57 -13.94
C THR A 36 10.61 4.23 -14.00
N LYS A 37 9.33 4.22 -14.37
CA LYS A 37 8.58 2.97 -14.51
C LYS A 37 9.05 2.19 -15.74
N LEU A 38 9.39 0.92 -15.56
CA LEU A 38 9.80 0.02 -16.62
C LEU A 38 8.59 -0.70 -17.24
N PRO A 39 8.66 -1.13 -18.52
CA PRO A 39 7.56 -1.82 -19.20
C PRO A 39 7.13 -3.14 -18.54
N ASN A 40 8.03 -3.78 -17.77
CA ASN A 40 7.78 -5.03 -17.04
C ASN A 40 7.06 -4.81 -15.70
N GLY A 41 6.69 -3.58 -15.35
CA GLY A 41 6.04 -3.24 -14.08
C GLY A 41 6.99 -2.96 -12.92
N ASN A 42 8.30 -3.09 -13.12
CA ASN A 42 9.32 -2.67 -12.16
C ASN A 42 9.61 -1.17 -12.27
N TYR A 43 10.45 -0.64 -11.38
CA TYR A 43 10.89 0.75 -11.38
C TYR A 43 12.42 0.82 -11.36
N GLU A 44 12.98 1.69 -12.19
CA GLU A 44 14.39 2.03 -12.15
C GLU A 44 14.64 3.08 -11.06
N VAL A 45 15.67 2.80 -10.26
CA VAL A 45 16.10 3.69 -9.18
C VAL A 45 16.97 4.80 -9.78
N THR A 46 16.56 6.06 -9.61
CA THR A 46 17.34 7.20 -10.09
C THR A 46 18.38 7.67 -9.07
N PRO A 47 19.47 8.36 -9.49
CA PRO A 47 20.44 8.93 -8.55
C PRO A 47 19.82 9.88 -7.51
N ARG A 48 18.75 10.60 -7.89
CA ARG A 48 18.03 11.48 -6.96
C ARG A 48 17.31 10.70 -5.87
N TRP A 49 16.66 9.60 -6.22
CA TRP A 49 16.00 8.70 -5.26
C TRP A 49 17.01 8.14 -4.25
N ILE A 50 18.20 7.74 -4.72
CA ILE A 50 19.27 7.22 -3.85
C ILE A 50 19.71 8.29 -2.83
N LYS A 51 19.94 9.53 -3.29
CA LYS A 51 20.34 10.63 -2.41
C LYS A 51 19.29 10.93 -1.34
N ASP A 52 18.03 10.99 -1.73
CA ASP A 52 16.93 11.29 -0.81
C ASP A 52 16.72 10.14 0.19
N ARG A 53 16.91 8.89 -0.25
CA ARG A 53 16.90 7.75 0.65
C ARG A 53 18.06 7.74 1.64
N PHE A 54 19.28 8.02 1.18
CA PHE A 54 20.45 8.13 2.05
C PHE A 54 20.25 9.18 3.15
N ASN A 55 19.71 10.35 2.79
CA ASN A 55 19.44 11.41 3.76
C ASN A 55 18.35 11.00 4.78
N ALA A 56 17.28 10.35 4.31
CA ALA A 56 16.21 9.88 5.18
C ALA A 56 16.72 8.81 6.17
N GLU A 57 17.52 7.86 5.69
CA GLU A 57 18.11 6.81 6.52
C GLU A 57 19.06 7.40 7.57
N ASN A 58 19.96 8.31 7.18
CA ASN A 58 20.84 8.99 8.14
C ASN A 58 20.06 9.83 9.16
N SER A 59 18.97 10.49 8.75
CA SER A 59 18.11 11.22 9.68
C SER A 59 17.45 10.28 10.71
N MET A 60 17.01 9.10 10.28
CA MET A 60 16.45 8.10 11.19
C MET A 60 17.49 7.56 12.17
N VAL A 61 18.71 7.28 11.69
CA VAL A 61 19.82 6.86 12.56
C VAL A 61 20.08 7.91 13.62
N LYS A 62 20.17 9.19 13.22
CA LYS A 62 20.39 10.29 14.15
C LYS A 62 19.27 10.41 15.20
N GLN A 63 18.01 10.26 14.80
CA GLN A 63 16.88 10.25 15.74
C GLN A 63 16.99 9.11 16.77
N LEU A 64 17.45 7.93 16.35
CA LEU A 64 17.66 6.80 17.26
C LEU A 64 18.83 7.07 18.23
N GLU A 65 19.90 7.71 17.76
CA GLU A 65 21.01 8.15 18.60
C GLU A 65 20.57 9.20 19.62
N ASP A 66 19.83 10.22 19.19
CA ASP A 66 19.27 11.27 20.05
C ASP A 66 18.33 10.65 21.13
N CYS A 67 17.47 9.70 20.76
CA CYS A 67 16.63 8.96 21.71
C CYS A 67 17.44 8.15 22.72
N ARG A 68 18.58 7.57 22.30
CA ARG A 68 19.48 6.82 23.19
C ARG A 68 20.22 7.74 24.16
N GLU A 69 20.57 8.95 23.74
CA GLU A 69 21.33 9.91 24.54
C GLU A 69 20.44 10.72 25.49
N GLY A 70 19.23 11.09 25.07
CA GLY A 70 18.26 11.82 25.91
C GLY A 70 17.57 10.99 27.01
N GLY A 71 17.85 9.68 27.08
CA GLY A 71 17.35 8.76 28.11
C GLY A 71 18.29 8.56 29.31
N ARG A 72 19.38 9.34 29.41
CA ARG A 72 20.31 9.35 30.55
C ARG A 72 20.08 10.52 31.49
#